data_AF-A0A016VZW4-F1
#
_entry.id   AF-A0A016VZW4-F1
#
_cell.length_a   1.000
_cell.length_b   1.000
_cell.length_c   1.000
_cell.angle_alpha   90.00
_cell.angle_beta   90.00
_cell.angle_gamma   90.00
#
_symmetry.space_group_name_H-M   'P 1'
#
loop_
_entity.id
_entity.type
_entity.pdbx_description
1 polymer ?
#
loop_
_entity_poly.entity_id
_entity_poly.type
_entity_poly.pdbx_seq_one_letter_code
_entity_poly.pdbx_strand_id
1 'polypeptide(L)' 'MLTFNDNKAGMAGLDKERITKIIESNTSENYSNFSKKQQDRINEKTAAIKKRLEAVTPAEWARAEKEVMDCFREST' A
#
# COMPACT_ATOMS: atom_id res chain seq x y z
N MET A 1 0.58 2.94 11.26
CA MET A 1 1.69 3.58 12.00
C MET A 1 2.03 4.86 11.26
N LEU A 2 2.17 5.99 11.96
CA LEU A 2 2.53 7.26 11.35
C LEU A 2 4.02 7.26 11.08
N THR A 3 4.40 6.69 9.96
CA THR A 3 5.77 6.73 9.46
C THR A 3 5.97 7.98 8.62
N PHE A 4 7.18 8.53 8.66
CA PHE A 4 7.55 9.62 7.80
C PHE A 4 7.51 9.16 6.33
N ASN A 5 6.70 9.85 5.51
CA ASN A 5 6.62 9.59 4.07
C ASN A 5 7.55 10.55 3.32
N ASP A 6 8.68 10.02 2.87
CA ASP A 6 9.70 10.75 2.12
C ASP A 6 9.58 10.60 0.60
N ASN A 7 8.54 9.92 0.11
CA ASN A 7 8.26 9.82 -1.33
C ASN A 7 7.61 11.12 -1.85
N LYS A 8 8.31 12.23 -1.66
CA LYS A 8 7.95 13.58 -2.09
C LYS A 8 9.20 14.30 -2.57
N ALA A 9 9.03 15.16 -3.58
CA ALA A 9 10.14 15.94 -4.12
C ALA A 9 10.82 16.77 -3.02
N GLY A 10 12.15 16.80 -3.03
CA GLY A 10 12.94 17.57 -2.07
C GLY A 10 13.12 16.92 -0.68
N MET A 11 12.70 15.67 -0.48
CA MET A 11 12.85 14.97 0.80
C MET A 11 14.09 14.06 0.88
N ALA A 12 14.93 14.06 -0.17
CA ALA A 12 16.16 13.28 -0.20
C ALA A 12 17.19 13.79 0.84
N GLY A 13 17.87 12.87 1.51
CA GLY A 13 18.92 13.20 2.49
C GLY A 13 18.43 13.57 3.89
N LEU A 14 17.12 13.51 4.14
CA LEU A 14 16.56 13.73 5.49
C LEU A 14 16.79 12.52 6.39
N ASP A 15 17.11 12.78 7.66
CA ASP A 15 17.25 11.76 8.69
C ASP A 15 15.87 11.21 9.09
N LYS A 16 15.48 10.13 8.40
CA LYS A 16 14.19 9.46 8.59
C LYS A 16 14.01 8.92 10.00
N GLU A 17 15.08 8.44 10.64
CA GLU A 17 15.00 7.83 11.97
C GLU A 17 14.69 8.90 13.03
N ARG A 18 15.42 10.02 12.99
CA ARG A 18 15.18 11.14 13.89
C ARG A 18 13.77 11.71 13.70
N ILE A 19 13.34 11.91 12.46
CA ILE A 19 12.00 12.43 12.17
C ILE A 19 10.92 11.47 12.66
N THR A 20 11.08 10.16 12.43
CA THR A 20 10.13 9.15 12.90
C THR A 20 10.03 9.13 14.42
N LYS A 21 11.16 9.19 15.14
CA LYS A 21 11.17 9.29 16.63
C LYS A 21 10.42 10.52 17.13
N ILE A 22 10.59 11.67 16.46
CA ILE A 22 9.88 12.91 16.81
C ILE A 22 8.38 12.73 16.61
N ILE A 23 7.95 12.17 15.46
CA ILE A 23 6.54 11.90 15.18
C ILE A 23 5.95 10.98 16.25
N GLU A 24 6.62 9.89 16.58
CA GLU A 24 6.18 8.93 17.59
C GLU A 24 6.04 9.59 18.98
N SER A 25 7.04 10.37 19.39
CA SER A 25 7.06 11.03 20.70
C SER A 25 6.01 12.12 20.86
N ASN A 26 5.53 12.69 19.75
CA ASN A 26 4.55 13.78 19.74
C ASN A 26 3.15 13.34 19.29
N THR A 27 2.95 12.05 18.99
CA THR A 27 1.65 11.52 18.58
C THR A 27 0.88 11.05 19.81
N SER A 28 -0.36 11.53 19.97
CA SER A 28 -1.22 11.07 21.05
C SER A 28 -1.59 9.59 20.91
N GLU A 29 -1.77 8.92 22.04
CA GLU A 29 -2.15 7.51 22.07
C GLU A 29 -3.46 7.24 21.33
N ASN A 30 -4.45 8.13 21.48
CA ASN A 30 -5.73 8.05 20.77
C ASN A 30 -5.54 8.03 19.25
N TYR A 31 -4.69 8.92 18.72
CA TYR A 31 -4.43 8.98 17.29
C TYR A 31 -3.57 7.81 16.81
N SER A 32 -2.60 7.37 17.62
CA SER A 32 -1.81 6.15 17.36
C SER A 32 -2.71 4.92 17.21
N ASN A 33 -3.66 4.74 18.14
CA ASN A 33 -4.63 3.64 18.11
C ASN A 33 -5.56 3.71 16.89
N PHE A 34 -6.01 4.92 16.52
CA PHE A 34 -6.77 5.12 15.29
C PHE A 34 -5.96 4.75 14.04
N SER A 35 -4.70 5.21 13.94
CA SER A 35 -3.79 4.88 12.84
C SER A 35 -3.51 3.38 12.75
N LYS A 36 -3.34 2.70 13.89
CA LYS A 36 -3.20 1.22 13.94
C LYS A 36 -4.44 0.53 13.36
N LYS A 37 -5.65 0.89 13.82
CA LYS A 37 -6.90 0.34 13.27
C LYS A 37 -7.05 0.57 11.76
N GLN A 38 -6.59 1.71 11.25
CA GLN A 38 -6.57 1.94 9.80
C GLN A 38 -5.63 0.96 9.08
N GLN A 39 -4.42 0.79 9.63
CA GLN A 39 -3.41 -0.12 9.09
C GLN A 39 -3.92 -1.56 9.10
N ASP A 40 -4.58 -1.99 10.18
CA ASP A 40 -5.13 -3.34 10.30
C ASP A 40 -6.18 -3.60 9.22
N ARG A 41 -7.09 -2.66 8.97
CA ARG A 41 -8.06 -2.77 7.86
C ARG A 41 -7.40 -2.87 6.48
N ILE A 42 -6.29 -2.16 6.26
CA ILE A 42 -5.52 -2.24 5.01
C ILE A 42 -4.86 -3.61 4.89
N ASN A 43 -4.28 -4.11 5.98
CA ASN A 43 -3.64 -5.41 6.03
C ASN A 43 -4.64 -6.54 5.76
N GLU A 44 -5.83 -6.47 6.36
CA GLU A 44 -6.93 -7.42 6.10
C GLU A 44 -7.34 -7.43 4.63
N LYS A 45 -7.55 -6.25 4.02
CA LYS A 45 -7.87 -6.15 2.59
C LYS A 45 -6.76 -6.71 1.71
N THR A 46 -5.51 -6.42 2.05
CA THR A 46 -4.34 -6.93 1.33
C THR A 46 -4.26 -8.44 1.41
N ALA A 47 -4.48 -9.02 2.60
CA ALA A 47 -4.50 -10.47 2.79
C ALA A 47 -5.63 -11.13 1.99
N ALA A 48 -6.82 -10.53 1.97
CA ALA A 48 -7.93 -11.03 1.17
C ALA A 48 -7.63 -11.02 -0.33
N ILE A 49 -6.97 -9.95 -0.83
CA ILE A 49 -6.54 -9.87 -2.23
C ILE A 49 -5.48 -10.92 -2.54
N LYS A 50 -4.45 -11.07 -1.69
CA LYS A 50 -3.41 -12.09 -1.87
C LYS A 50 -3.99 -13.49 -1.95
N LYS A 51 -4.92 -13.83 -1.03
CA LYS A 51 -5.61 -15.13 -1.05
C LYS A 51 -6.38 -15.35 -2.35
N ARG A 52 -7.01 -14.31 -2.90
CA ARG A 52 -7.69 -14.40 -4.20
C ARG A 52 -6.68 -14.65 -5.33
N LEU A 53 -5.55 -13.94 -5.34
CA LEU A 53 -4.50 -14.09 -6.33
C LEU A 53 -3.89 -15.50 -6.33
N GLU A 54 -3.68 -16.07 -5.13
CA GLU A 54 -3.19 -17.45 -4.97
C GLU A 54 -4.16 -18.50 -5.51
N ALA A 55 -5.46 -18.19 -5.54
CA ALA A 55 -6.49 -19.09 -6.06
C ALA A 55 -6.69 -18.99 -7.58
N VAL A 56 -6.09 -17.99 -8.26
CA VAL A 56 -6.25 -17.79 -9.70
C VAL A 56 -5.43 -18.82 -10.47
N THR A 57 -6.07 -19.47 -11.44
CA THR A 57 -5.42 -20.46 -12.30
C THR A 57 -4.61 -19.79 -13.42
N PRO A 58 -3.59 -20.47 -13.98
CA PRO A 58 -2.83 -19.93 -15.12
C PRO A 58 -3.69 -19.59 -16.35
N ALA A 59 -4.77 -20.33 -16.59
CA ALA A 59 -5.69 -20.07 -17.69
C ALA A 59 -6.50 -18.77 -17.50
N GLU A 60 -6.90 -18.47 -16.26
CA GLU A 60 -7.58 -17.21 -15.92
C GLU A 60 -6.62 -16.02 -16.04
N TRP A 61 -5.35 -16.20 -15.67
CA TRP A 61 -4.31 -15.19 -15.90
C TRP A 61 -4.13 -14.88 -17.39
N ALA A 62 -3.97 -15.90 -18.23
CA ALA A 62 -3.79 -15.73 -19.67
C ALA A 62 -5.02 -15.08 -20.33
N ARG A 63 -6.23 -15.40 -19.86
CA ARG A 63 -7.45 -14.75 -20.33
C ARG A 63 -7.48 -13.27 -19.94
N ALA A 64 -7.21 -12.95 -18.68
CA ALA A 64 -7.20 -11.57 -18.20
C ALA A 64 -6.12 -10.72 -18.90
N GLU A 65 -4.94 -11.29 -19.15
CA GLU A 65 -3.88 -10.62 -19.89
C GLU A 65 -4.34 -10.28 -21.32
N LYS A 66 -4.95 -11.24 -22.01
CA LYS A 66 -5.50 -11.01 -23.36
C LYS A 66 -6.57 -9.91 -23.36
N GLU A 67 -7.53 -9.95 -22.44
CA GLU A 67 -8.59 -8.94 -22.33
C GLU A 67 -8.01 -7.53 -22.12
N VAL A 68 -7.01 -7.40 -21.25
CA VAL A 68 -6.32 -6.12 -21.01
C VAL A 68 -5.62 -5.63 -22.27
N MET A 69 -4.89 -6.52 -22.97
CA MET A 69 -4.19 -6.17 -24.21
C MET A 69 -5.15 -5.75 -25.34
N ASP A 70 -6.28 -6.43 -25.47
CA ASP A 70 -7.31 -6.09 -26.44
C ASP A 70 -7.91 -4.70 -26.13
N CYS A 71 -8.20 -4.38 -24.86
CA CYS A 71 -8.65 -3.03 -24.47
C CYS A 71 -7.61 -1.92 -24.76
N PHE A 72 -6.32 -2.18 -24.52
CA PHE A 72 -5.27 -1.21 -24.83
C PHE A 72 -5.13 -0.97 -26.33
N ARG A 73 -5.34 -2.00 -27.16
CA ARG A 73 -5.25 -1.91 -28.62
C ARG A 73 -6.39 -1.10 -29.25
N GLU A 74 -7.59 -1.18 -28.69
CA GLU A 74 -8.75 -0.39 -29.14
C GLU A 74 -8.65 1.10 -28.78
N SER A 75 -7.70 1.47 -27.92
CA SER A 75 -7.52 2.85 -27.42
C SER A 75 -6.44 3.65 -28.15
N THR A 76 -5.79 3.08 -29.17
CA THR A 76 -4.75 3.70 -30.04
C THR A 76 -5.17 3.68 -31.49
#